data_AF-A0ABD5NL67-F1
#
_entry.id   AF-A0ABD5NL67-F1
#
_cell.length_a   1.000
_cell.length_b   1.000
_cell.length_c   1.000
_cell.angle_alpha   90.00
_cell.angle_beta   90.00
_cell.angle_gamma   90.00
#
_symmetry.space_group_name_H-M   'P 1'
#
loop_
_entity.id
_entity.type
_entity.pdbx_description
1 polymer ?
#
loop_
_entity_poly.entity_id
_entity_poly.type
_entity_poly.pdbx_seq_one_letter_code
_entity_poly.pdbx_strand_id
1 'polypeptide(L)'
;MIVSETHVAIGLALCLALAYLGSVIDRARWRRRVTDRFVYGVPWGTAVTVVVLFGFYLVAQHGLDHWDQPLIYPYISWSYGYPTGLLTAGVAHGSPAHVVSNATATLVFGVIAEYTWGHYPPSRTTGAQTPRWKRALSTPWVRALVVFPGVLVAIAVLTAVFSLGPGLGFSGAVYAIVGFTLLTTPRLAVGGVVASSAVSVLYDAVTNPVVTEGLETGPPSPPSWAGVGFQAHLLGFLVGALCAIAVLRRRRVTPAADAVFGGLVLVGLVQSLWLLVLPGEAGTYTLYRGIGVTFLFALAVFTAVAAAGSDRPLPRPARRFDWIPSRRQFAIVWLGTLTIVLGSVVASVLPTGDVSGLTLGIVATGFALLAVPALPPLLPDRVTGGPTSYRGAAVLTLCVITAVVALVAVPYGFTLVDGQPTGTGAVTVDDYTVTYEENASIDRTVLGFPDDTTNTSYGGLLVANDELELFTVGERAAVLEHTGEATVAVGGPGWYETVRAERSGWNVLGNGTAYVVDLAVDGDVTRSYSSGPVGTGVQFTNASVQVAPTDEGFTVRISNDGDTTSVPVPEANASRSVDSFVVRTDTTGEVDRILVSRDGVTVPIAERETY
;
A
#
# COMPACT_ATOMS: atom_id res chain seq x y z
N MET A 1 5.16 -22.51 -18.58
CA MET A 1 5.94 -23.20 -17.53
C MET A 1 6.42 -24.54 -18.09
N ILE A 2 7.73 -24.72 -18.25
CA ILE A 2 8.32 -26.01 -18.66
C ILE A 2 8.51 -26.85 -17.40
N VAL A 3 7.90 -28.03 -17.32
CA VAL A 3 8.03 -28.92 -16.17
C VAL A 3 9.46 -29.48 -16.13
N SER A 4 10.23 -29.11 -15.10
CA SER A 4 11.60 -29.61 -14.88
C SER A 4 11.64 -30.85 -13.98
N GLU A 5 12.78 -31.53 -13.93
CA GLU A 5 13.01 -32.66 -13.00
C GLU A 5 12.75 -32.26 -11.54
N THR A 6 13.11 -31.03 -11.16
CA THR A 6 12.83 -30.49 -9.81
C THR A 6 11.34 -30.38 -9.53
N HIS A 7 10.52 -29.96 -10.49
CA HIS A 7 9.07 -29.91 -10.32
C HIS A 7 8.49 -31.31 -10.08
N VAL A 8 8.97 -32.32 -10.82
CA VAL A 8 8.55 -33.71 -10.64
C VAL A 8 8.96 -34.22 -9.25
N ALA A 9 10.18 -33.94 -8.81
CA ALA A 9 10.67 -34.32 -7.49
C ALA A 9 9.85 -33.68 -6.36
N ILE A 10 9.55 -32.38 -6.45
CA ILE A 10 8.69 -31.68 -5.49
C ILE A 10 7.29 -32.29 -5.46
N GLY A 11 6.69 -32.53 -6.64
CA GLY A 11 5.37 -33.15 -6.75
C GLY A 11 5.32 -34.54 -6.12
N LEU A 12 6.32 -35.38 -6.36
CA LEU A 12 6.44 -36.71 -5.76
C LEU A 12 6.62 -36.63 -4.24
N ALA A 13 7.50 -35.74 -3.75
CA ALA A 13 7.72 -35.55 -2.31
C ALA A 13 6.45 -35.09 -1.59
N LEU A 14 5.70 -34.14 -2.19
CA LEU A 14 4.40 -33.70 -1.68
C LEU A 14 3.39 -34.85 -1.65
N CYS A 15 3.29 -35.65 -2.72
CA CYS A 15 2.41 -36.81 -2.77
C CYS A 15 2.74 -37.83 -1.67
N LEU A 16 4.03 -38.14 -1.45
CA LEU A 16 4.48 -39.04 -0.40
C LEU A 16 4.19 -38.49 1.00
N ALA A 17 4.45 -37.20 1.23
CA ALA A 17 4.15 -36.54 2.50
C ALA A 17 2.65 -36.55 2.80
N LEU A 18 1.80 -36.26 1.81
CA LEU A 18 0.34 -36.32 1.93
C LEU A 18 -0.17 -37.75 2.14
N ALA A 19 0.42 -38.74 1.47
CA ALA A 19 0.09 -40.15 1.67
C ALA A 19 0.44 -40.61 3.09
N TYR A 20 1.62 -40.25 3.59
CA TYR A 20 2.03 -40.51 4.97
C TYR A 20 1.09 -39.82 5.96
N LEU A 21 0.79 -38.54 5.77
CA LEU A 21 -0.15 -37.80 6.62
C LEU A 21 -1.54 -38.46 6.61
N GLY A 22 -2.02 -38.88 5.45
CA GLY A 22 -3.27 -39.61 5.28
C GLY A 22 -3.27 -41.00 5.92
N SER A 23 -2.10 -41.59 6.19
CA SER A 23 -1.95 -42.87 6.89
C SER A 23 -1.97 -42.73 8.41
N VAL A 24 -1.47 -41.60 8.94
CA VAL A 24 -1.38 -41.35 10.39
C VAL A 24 -2.56 -40.57 10.97
N ILE A 25 -3.30 -39.82 10.15
CA ILE A 25 -4.48 -39.08 10.58
C ILE A 25 -5.68 -40.02 10.73
N ASP A 26 -6.39 -39.91 11.86
CA ASP A 26 -7.75 -40.44 12.01
C ASP A 26 -8.72 -39.70 11.07
N ARG A 27 -8.89 -40.25 9.86
CA ARG A 27 -9.71 -39.66 8.79
C ARG A 27 -11.16 -39.46 9.23
N ALA A 28 -11.71 -40.39 10.02
CA ALA A 28 -13.08 -40.31 10.47
C ALA A 28 -13.28 -39.16 11.46
N ARG A 29 -12.35 -39.00 12.41
CA ARG A 29 -12.36 -37.88 13.36
C ARG A 29 -12.08 -36.54 12.67
N TRP A 30 -11.15 -36.50 11.73
CA TRP A 30 -10.88 -35.30 10.93
C TRP A 30 -12.11 -34.87 10.14
N ARG A 31 -12.69 -35.79 9.36
CA ARG A 31 -13.89 -35.53 8.55
C ARG A 31 -15.02 -34.97 9.42
N ARG A 32 -15.33 -35.61 10.55
CA ARG A 32 -16.36 -35.13 11.48
C ARG A 32 -16.08 -33.69 11.91
N ARG A 33 -14.86 -33.39 12.38
CA ARG A 33 -14.51 -32.03 12.82
C ARG A 33 -14.71 -30.97 11.74
N VAL A 34 -14.27 -31.23 10.52
CA VAL A 34 -14.43 -30.25 9.43
C VAL A 34 -15.88 -30.15 8.98
N THR A 35 -16.63 -31.26 8.88
CA THR A 35 -18.04 -31.22 8.47
C THR A 35 -18.97 -30.63 9.53
N ASP A 36 -18.57 -30.63 10.81
CA ASP A 36 -19.33 -29.98 11.89
C ASP A 36 -19.32 -28.45 11.76
N ARG A 37 -18.32 -27.89 11.06
CA ARG A 37 -18.13 -26.44 10.91
C ARG A 37 -18.34 -25.96 9.49
N PHE A 38 -17.89 -26.73 8.52
CA PHE A 38 -17.91 -26.41 7.10
C PHE A 38 -18.94 -27.23 6.34
N VAL A 39 -19.54 -26.60 5.34
CA VAL A 39 -20.46 -27.28 4.43
C VAL A 39 -19.64 -28.24 3.57
N TYR A 40 -19.93 -29.53 3.69
CA TYR A 40 -19.14 -30.63 3.10
C TYR A 40 -17.66 -30.68 3.53
N GLY A 41 -17.29 -30.03 4.64
CA GLY A 41 -15.91 -29.99 5.10
C GLY A 41 -15.02 -28.99 4.35
N VAL A 42 -15.59 -28.13 3.49
CA VAL A 42 -14.85 -27.17 2.66
C VAL A 42 -15.03 -25.73 3.18
N PRO A 43 -13.94 -24.97 3.34
CA PRO A 43 -13.96 -23.55 3.70
C PRO A 43 -14.34 -22.68 2.49
N TRP A 44 -15.60 -22.81 2.04
CA TRP A 44 -16.11 -22.16 0.83
C TRP A 44 -15.98 -20.64 0.85
N GLY A 45 -16.13 -20.00 2.01
CA GLY A 45 -15.98 -18.56 2.13
C GLY A 45 -14.55 -18.11 1.82
N THR A 46 -13.57 -18.77 2.41
CA THR A 46 -12.15 -18.50 2.14
C THR A 46 -11.81 -18.78 0.66
N ALA A 47 -12.31 -19.89 0.12
CA ALA A 47 -12.11 -20.24 -1.29
C ALA A 47 -12.69 -19.18 -2.23
N VAL A 48 -13.93 -18.73 -1.99
CA VAL A 48 -14.57 -17.67 -2.78
C VAL A 48 -13.79 -16.36 -2.67
N THR A 49 -13.34 -15.98 -1.48
CA THR A 49 -12.52 -14.76 -1.30
C THR A 49 -11.26 -14.83 -2.15
N VAL A 50 -10.51 -15.94 -2.10
CA VAL A 50 -9.27 -16.10 -2.89
C VAL A 50 -9.55 -16.07 -4.39
N VAL A 51 -10.64 -16.70 -4.84
CA VAL A 51 -11.08 -16.63 -6.24
C VAL A 51 -11.44 -15.21 -6.65
N VAL A 52 -12.06 -14.41 -5.78
CA VAL A 52 -12.34 -12.99 -6.06
C VAL A 52 -11.05 -12.19 -6.22
N LEU A 53 -10.04 -12.40 -5.36
CA LEU A 53 -8.76 -11.67 -5.45
C LEU A 53 -8.05 -11.98 -6.78
N PHE A 54 -7.84 -13.27 -7.09
CA PHE A 54 -7.21 -13.64 -8.35
C PHE A 54 -8.06 -13.28 -9.57
N GLY A 55 -9.39 -13.43 -9.49
CA GLY A 55 -10.28 -13.06 -10.58
C GLY A 55 -10.22 -11.57 -10.90
N PHE A 56 -10.15 -10.72 -9.88
CA PHE A 56 -9.98 -9.28 -10.07
C PHE A 56 -8.61 -8.96 -10.68
N TYR A 57 -7.53 -9.54 -10.15
CA TYR A 57 -6.17 -9.35 -10.65
C TYR A 57 -6.03 -9.78 -12.12
N LEU A 58 -6.52 -10.97 -12.45
CA LEU A 58 -6.36 -11.55 -13.78
C LEU A 58 -7.22 -10.82 -14.82
N VAL A 59 -8.45 -10.42 -14.45
CA VAL A 59 -9.42 -9.86 -15.41
C VAL A 59 -9.44 -8.34 -15.38
N ALA A 60 -9.73 -7.72 -14.23
CA ALA A 60 -9.89 -6.27 -14.15
C ALA A 60 -8.55 -5.54 -14.27
N GLN A 61 -7.47 -6.13 -13.74
CA GLN A 61 -6.14 -5.54 -13.82
C GLN A 61 -5.31 -6.04 -15.01
N HIS A 62 -5.94 -6.72 -15.97
CA HIS A 62 -5.30 -7.27 -17.16
C HIS A 62 -4.15 -8.26 -16.88
N GLY A 63 -4.13 -8.89 -15.69
CA GLY A 63 -3.09 -9.84 -15.30
C GLY A 63 -3.05 -11.15 -16.09
N LEU A 64 -4.05 -11.45 -16.93
CA LEU A 64 -3.99 -12.56 -17.89
C LEU A 64 -2.94 -12.32 -18.98
N ASP A 65 -2.88 -11.10 -19.48
CA ASP A 65 -1.97 -10.69 -20.55
C ASP A 65 -0.70 -10.04 -20.00
N HIS A 66 -0.81 -9.34 -18.85
CA HIS A 66 0.26 -8.55 -18.23
C HIS A 66 0.47 -8.96 -16.75
N TRP A 67 0.84 -10.22 -16.52
CA TRP A 67 0.99 -10.79 -15.17
C TRP A 67 1.88 -9.94 -14.25
N ASP A 68 3.02 -9.47 -14.74
CA ASP A 68 4.01 -8.73 -13.95
C ASP A 68 3.80 -7.20 -13.95
N GLN A 69 2.91 -6.68 -14.79
CA GLN A 69 2.61 -5.25 -14.95
C GLN A 69 1.09 -5.00 -14.93
N PRO A 70 0.40 -5.33 -13.82
CA PRO A 70 -1.05 -5.17 -13.74
C PRO A 70 -1.46 -3.70 -13.81
N LEU A 71 -2.66 -3.43 -14.33
CA LEU A 71 -3.25 -2.10 -14.28
C LEU A 71 -3.65 -1.74 -12.83
N ILE A 72 -3.11 -0.63 -12.31
CA ILE A 72 -3.32 -0.23 -10.90
C ILE A 72 -4.03 1.12 -10.72
N TYR A 73 -3.77 2.11 -11.57
CA TYR A 73 -4.22 3.50 -11.35
C TYR A 73 -5.73 3.65 -11.15
N PRO A 74 -6.61 2.98 -11.94
CA PRO A 74 -8.06 3.06 -11.75
C PRO A 74 -8.57 2.45 -10.44
N TYR A 75 -7.74 1.66 -9.76
CA TYR A 75 -8.16 0.85 -8.61
C TYR A 75 -7.51 1.31 -7.30
N ILE A 76 -6.73 2.39 -7.31
CA ILE A 76 -6.13 2.96 -6.11
C ILE A 76 -7.14 3.88 -5.41
N SER A 77 -7.13 3.90 -4.08
CA SER A 77 -7.96 4.80 -3.26
C SER A 77 -7.34 6.21 -3.17
N TRP A 78 -7.35 6.95 -4.28
CA TRP A 78 -6.78 8.31 -4.38
C TRP A 78 -7.45 9.30 -3.42
N SER A 79 -8.77 9.38 -3.49
CA SER A 79 -9.57 10.35 -2.75
C SER A 79 -10.99 9.84 -2.48
N TYR A 80 -11.76 10.62 -1.72
CA TYR A 80 -13.20 10.45 -1.54
C TYR A 80 -14.04 10.90 -2.74
N GLY A 81 -13.46 11.70 -3.63
CA GLY A 81 -14.05 12.11 -4.90
C GLY A 81 -14.09 10.98 -5.94
N TYR A 82 -13.29 9.92 -5.75
CA TYR A 82 -13.21 8.76 -6.64
C TYR A 82 -13.72 7.44 -6.01
N PRO A 83 -15.05 7.20 -5.94
CA PRO A 83 -15.64 6.02 -5.32
C PRO A 83 -15.21 4.67 -5.89
N THR A 84 -14.89 4.59 -7.18
CA THR A 84 -14.47 3.35 -7.83
C THR A 84 -13.19 2.83 -7.17
N GLY A 85 -12.21 3.70 -6.97
CA GLY A 85 -10.97 3.40 -6.24
C GLY A 85 -11.26 2.95 -4.81
N LEU A 86 -12.11 3.65 -4.07
CA LEU A 86 -12.49 3.28 -2.69
C LEU A 86 -13.09 1.86 -2.59
N LEU A 87 -13.91 1.47 -3.57
CA LEU A 87 -14.61 0.19 -3.57
C LEU A 87 -13.74 -0.97 -4.03
N THR A 88 -12.70 -0.71 -4.84
CA THR A 88 -11.91 -1.73 -5.52
C THR A 88 -10.47 -1.84 -5.00
N ALA A 89 -9.91 -0.80 -4.38
CA ALA A 89 -8.56 -0.79 -3.83
C ALA A 89 -8.30 -1.96 -2.89
N GLY A 90 -9.29 -2.31 -2.07
CA GLY A 90 -9.19 -3.43 -1.16
C GLY A 90 -9.03 -4.78 -1.86
N VAL A 91 -9.43 -4.96 -3.12
CA VAL A 91 -9.35 -6.24 -3.85
C VAL A 91 -8.30 -6.27 -4.96
N ALA A 92 -7.82 -5.10 -5.39
CA ALA A 92 -6.76 -4.95 -6.39
C ALA A 92 -5.36 -5.12 -5.79
N HIS A 93 -4.37 -5.51 -6.62
CA HIS A 93 -2.98 -5.70 -6.20
C HIS A 93 -1.99 -5.17 -7.23
N GLY A 94 -0.87 -4.64 -6.76
CA GLY A 94 0.14 -4.01 -7.62
C GLY A 94 1.19 -4.94 -8.21
N SER A 95 1.20 -6.23 -7.84
CA SER A 95 2.16 -7.20 -8.38
C SER A 95 1.74 -8.64 -8.10
N PRO A 96 2.35 -9.63 -8.79
CA PRO A 96 2.17 -11.05 -8.50
C PRO A 96 2.46 -11.41 -7.05
N ALA A 97 3.59 -10.94 -6.53
CA ALA A 97 3.99 -11.18 -5.15
C ALA A 97 2.97 -10.62 -4.15
N HIS A 98 2.36 -9.47 -4.48
CA HIS A 98 1.35 -8.83 -3.64
C HIS A 98 0.03 -9.63 -3.60
N VAL A 99 -0.50 -10.08 -4.75
CA VAL A 99 -1.73 -10.92 -4.76
C VAL A 99 -1.49 -12.29 -4.13
N VAL A 100 -0.36 -12.93 -4.42
CA VAL A 100 -0.02 -14.26 -3.90
C VAL A 100 0.19 -14.24 -2.39
N SER A 101 0.88 -13.24 -1.84
CA SER A 101 1.09 -13.13 -0.40
C SER A 101 -0.23 -12.90 0.36
N ASN A 102 -1.10 -12.01 -0.13
CA ASN A 102 -2.42 -11.78 0.45
C ASN A 102 -3.33 -13.01 0.33
N ALA A 103 -3.31 -13.70 -0.83
CA ALA A 103 -4.07 -14.93 -1.02
C ALA A 103 -3.58 -16.05 -0.10
N THR A 104 -2.27 -16.20 0.07
CA THR A 104 -1.66 -17.21 0.96
C THR A 104 -2.06 -16.98 2.41
N ALA A 105 -1.93 -15.74 2.90
CA ALA A 105 -2.36 -15.39 4.25
C ALA A 105 -3.87 -15.59 4.44
N THR A 106 -4.67 -15.22 3.43
CA THR A 106 -6.13 -15.44 3.44
C THR A 106 -6.47 -16.92 3.43
N LEU A 107 -5.78 -17.77 2.66
CA LEU A 107 -5.99 -19.22 2.66
C LEU A 107 -5.71 -19.81 4.04
N VAL A 108 -4.63 -19.42 4.71
CA VAL A 108 -4.27 -19.98 6.01
C VAL A 108 -5.15 -19.43 7.13
N PHE A 109 -5.16 -18.10 7.31
CA PHE A 109 -5.90 -17.46 8.39
C PHE A 109 -7.40 -17.45 8.15
N GLY A 110 -7.85 -17.32 6.90
CA GLY A 110 -9.26 -17.36 6.52
C GLY A 110 -9.88 -18.70 6.87
N VAL A 111 -9.21 -19.83 6.61
CA VAL A 111 -9.70 -21.15 7.02
C VAL A 111 -9.86 -21.25 8.53
N ILE A 112 -8.91 -20.72 9.31
CA ILE A 112 -8.99 -20.71 10.79
C ILE A 112 -10.16 -19.83 11.26
N ALA A 113 -10.32 -18.64 10.66
CA ALA A 113 -11.39 -17.72 10.99
C ALA A 113 -12.77 -18.29 10.62
N GLU A 114 -12.89 -18.87 9.43
CA GLU A 114 -14.11 -19.49 8.91
C GLU A 114 -14.50 -20.73 9.72
N TYR A 115 -13.53 -21.55 10.12
CA TYR A 115 -13.77 -22.71 11.00
C TYR A 115 -14.35 -22.25 12.35
N THR A 116 -13.78 -21.18 12.89
CA THR A 116 -14.23 -20.57 14.14
C THR A 116 -15.61 -19.93 13.99
N TRP A 117 -15.86 -19.25 12.87
CA TRP A 117 -17.15 -18.65 12.53
C TRP A 117 -18.24 -19.72 12.38
N GLY A 118 -17.98 -20.79 11.63
CA GLY A 118 -18.86 -21.92 11.37
C GLY A 118 -20.03 -21.58 10.45
N HIS A 119 -20.31 -22.47 9.50
CA HIS A 119 -21.45 -22.34 8.58
C HIS A 119 -22.77 -22.69 9.27
N TYR A 120 -22.74 -23.64 10.19
CA TYR A 120 -23.92 -24.06 10.93
C TYR A 120 -24.12 -23.20 12.19
N PRO A 121 -25.20 -22.41 12.28
CA PRO A 121 -25.50 -21.65 13.49
C PRO A 121 -25.90 -22.60 14.63
N PRO A 122 -25.66 -22.23 15.90
CA PRO A 122 -26.16 -23.00 17.04
C PRO A 122 -27.69 -23.12 16.99
N SER A 123 -28.24 -24.32 17.26
CA SER A 123 -29.68 -24.55 17.29
C SER A 123 -30.36 -23.59 18.26
N ARG A 124 -31.23 -22.71 17.76
CA ARG A 124 -32.05 -21.84 18.61
C ARG A 124 -33.35 -22.56 18.99
N THR A 125 -33.49 -22.94 20.26
CA THR A 125 -34.78 -23.27 20.88
C THR A 125 -35.56 -21.99 21.12
N THR A 126 -36.30 -21.48 20.12
CA THR A 126 -37.36 -20.47 20.39
C THR A 126 -38.45 -20.55 19.32
N GLY A 127 -39.69 -20.82 19.74
CA GLY A 127 -40.89 -20.95 18.89
C GLY A 127 -41.45 -19.65 18.32
N ALA A 128 -40.60 -18.65 18.05
CA ALA A 128 -41.00 -17.39 17.41
C ALA A 128 -40.70 -17.43 15.91
N GLN A 129 -41.63 -16.95 15.08
CA GLN A 129 -41.41 -16.82 13.63
C GLN A 129 -40.19 -15.93 13.36
N THR A 130 -39.08 -16.54 12.96
CA THR A 130 -37.87 -15.80 12.63
C THR A 130 -38.09 -15.09 11.28
N PRO A 131 -37.85 -13.76 11.19
CA PRO A 131 -37.97 -13.00 9.94
C PRO A 131 -37.18 -13.66 8.80
N ARG A 132 -37.70 -13.61 7.57
CA ARG A 132 -37.11 -14.26 6.38
C ARG A 132 -35.64 -13.90 6.18
N TRP A 133 -35.26 -12.62 6.33
CA TRP A 133 -33.87 -12.18 6.17
C TRP A 133 -32.93 -12.77 7.24
N LYS A 134 -33.38 -12.92 8.50
CA LYS A 134 -32.58 -13.60 9.54
C LYS A 134 -32.39 -15.08 9.23
N ARG A 135 -33.41 -15.72 8.64
CA ARG A 135 -33.35 -17.12 8.21
C ARG A 135 -32.38 -17.32 7.04
N ALA A 136 -32.39 -16.40 6.07
CA ALA A 136 -31.43 -16.39 4.96
C ALA A 136 -29.98 -16.25 5.48
N LEU A 137 -29.71 -15.26 6.35
CA LEU A 137 -28.39 -15.07 6.97
C LEU A 137 -27.96 -16.21 7.93
N SER A 138 -28.89 -17.06 8.35
CA SER A 138 -28.57 -18.26 9.14
C SER A 138 -28.40 -19.52 8.29
N THR A 139 -28.66 -19.44 6.98
CA THR A 139 -28.55 -20.59 6.07
C THR A 139 -27.07 -20.93 5.82
N PRO A 140 -26.61 -22.18 5.98
CA PRO A 140 -25.18 -22.53 5.93
C PRO A 140 -24.47 -22.08 4.64
N TRP A 141 -25.09 -22.29 3.47
CA TRP A 141 -24.55 -21.86 2.19
C TRP A 141 -24.44 -20.35 2.05
N VAL A 142 -25.46 -19.60 2.49
CA VAL A 142 -25.42 -18.12 2.47
C VAL A 142 -24.35 -17.59 3.41
N ARG A 143 -24.19 -18.21 4.58
CA ARG A 143 -23.13 -17.86 5.54
C ARG A 143 -21.74 -18.08 4.96
N ALA A 144 -21.56 -19.18 4.23
CA ALA A 144 -20.31 -19.57 3.62
C ALA A 144 -19.99 -18.72 2.39
N LEU A 145 -20.88 -18.67 1.40
CA LEU A 145 -20.61 -18.11 0.08
C LEU A 145 -20.85 -16.59 -0.02
N VAL A 146 -21.62 -16.01 0.90
CA VAL A 146 -22.02 -14.59 0.81
C VAL A 146 -21.57 -13.81 2.04
N VAL A 147 -21.97 -14.24 3.24
CA VAL A 147 -21.71 -13.46 4.46
C VAL A 147 -20.23 -13.41 4.80
N PHE A 148 -19.53 -14.54 4.75
CA PHE A 148 -18.11 -14.57 5.11
C PHE A 148 -17.26 -13.75 4.11
N PRO A 149 -17.30 -14.01 2.79
CA PRO A 149 -16.60 -13.17 1.81
C PRO A 149 -17.03 -11.70 1.86
N GLY A 150 -18.34 -11.44 1.95
CA GLY A 150 -18.87 -10.08 1.98
C GLY A 150 -18.41 -9.27 3.18
N VAL A 151 -18.23 -9.88 4.35
CA VAL A 151 -17.64 -9.20 5.52
C VAL A 151 -16.18 -8.85 5.26
N LEU A 152 -15.40 -9.73 4.64
CA LEU A 152 -13.99 -9.45 4.35
C LEU A 152 -13.84 -8.34 3.31
N VAL A 153 -14.65 -8.36 2.25
CA VAL A 153 -14.69 -7.26 1.26
C VAL A 153 -15.13 -5.95 1.90
N ALA A 154 -16.15 -5.98 2.78
CA ALA A 154 -16.58 -4.77 3.50
C ALA A 154 -15.47 -4.20 4.41
N ILE A 155 -14.67 -5.06 5.03
CA ILE A 155 -13.51 -4.63 5.81
C ILE A 155 -12.41 -4.08 4.89
N ALA A 156 -12.17 -4.69 3.73
CA ALA A 156 -11.20 -4.20 2.74
C ALA A 156 -11.56 -2.79 2.26
N VAL A 157 -12.85 -2.56 1.94
CA VAL A 157 -13.39 -1.23 1.61
C VAL A 157 -13.25 -0.27 2.80
N LEU A 158 -13.60 -0.70 4.01
CA LEU A 158 -13.42 0.13 5.22
C LEU A 158 -11.97 0.59 5.39
N THR A 159 -11.01 -0.31 5.20
CA THR A 159 -9.58 0.04 5.32
C THR A 159 -9.08 0.91 4.17
N ALA A 160 -9.65 0.79 2.97
CA ALA A 160 -9.34 1.68 1.85
C ALA A 160 -9.93 3.10 2.06
N VAL A 161 -11.15 3.20 2.60
CA VAL A 161 -11.76 4.50 2.97
C VAL A 161 -10.96 5.22 4.06
N PHE A 162 -10.34 4.49 4.97
CA PHE A 162 -9.53 5.07 6.03
C PHE A 162 -8.04 4.74 5.86
N SER A 163 -7.54 4.72 4.61
CA SER A 163 -6.11 4.55 4.33
C SER A 163 -5.37 5.87 4.44
N LEU A 164 -4.18 5.83 5.04
CA LEU A 164 -3.27 6.97 5.05
C LEU A 164 -2.66 7.14 3.66
N GLY A 165 -3.30 7.97 2.82
CA GLY A 165 -2.92 8.21 1.42
C GLY A 165 -3.43 7.13 0.45
N PRO A 166 -2.97 7.19 -0.82
CA PRO A 166 -3.35 6.25 -1.86
C PRO A 166 -3.07 4.80 -1.45
N GLY A 167 -4.11 3.98 -1.42
CA GLY A 167 -4.06 2.60 -0.94
C GLY A 167 -4.42 1.59 -2.03
N LEU A 168 -3.82 0.40 -1.95
CA LEU A 168 -4.06 -0.75 -2.82
C LEU A 168 -3.74 -2.04 -2.05
N GLY A 169 -4.61 -3.03 -2.09
CA GLY A 169 -4.36 -4.36 -1.51
C GLY A 169 -5.39 -4.84 -0.47
N PHE A 170 -5.51 -6.16 -0.37
CA PHE A 170 -6.42 -6.84 0.57
C PHE A 170 -5.85 -7.01 1.98
N SER A 171 -4.65 -6.47 2.25
CA SER A 171 -3.92 -6.69 3.50
C SER A 171 -4.70 -6.18 4.73
N GLY A 172 -5.46 -5.09 4.63
CA GLY A 172 -6.34 -4.63 5.71
C GLY A 172 -7.34 -5.70 6.17
N ALA A 173 -7.97 -6.41 5.22
CA ALA A 173 -8.84 -7.55 5.53
C ALA A 173 -8.04 -8.75 6.07
N VAL A 174 -6.86 -9.04 5.54
CA VAL A 174 -5.97 -10.09 6.08
C VAL A 174 -5.66 -9.84 7.55
N TYR A 175 -5.27 -8.62 7.92
CA TYR A 175 -4.99 -8.27 9.31
C TYR A 175 -6.24 -8.32 10.19
N ALA A 176 -7.43 -8.06 9.64
CA ALA A 176 -8.68 -8.30 10.37
C ALA A 176 -8.93 -9.78 10.64
N ILE A 177 -8.61 -10.68 9.69
CA ILE A 177 -8.67 -12.12 9.91
C ILE A 177 -7.64 -12.53 10.99
N VAL A 178 -6.42 -11.99 10.94
CA VAL A 178 -5.38 -12.23 11.95
C VAL A 178 -5.85 -11.77 13.33
N GLY A 179 -6.37 -10.55 13.46
CA GLY A 179 -6.95 -10.03 14.70
C GLY A 179 -8.10 -10.90 15.21
N PHE A 180 -8.99 -11.32 14.31
CA PHE A 180 -10.11 -12.19 14.68
C PHE A 180 -9.64 -13.55 15.22
N THR A 181 -8.70 -14.19 14.53
CA THR A 181 -8.17 -15.52 14.90
C THR A 181 -7.29 -15.48 16.15
N LEU A 182 -6.54 -14.40 16.37
CA LEU A 182 -5.73 -14.21 17.58
C LEU A 182 -6.57 -14.20 18.86
N LEU A 183 -7.77 -13.61 18.83
CA LEU A 183 -8.64 -13.53 20.00
C LEU A 183 -9.50 -14.78 20.18
N THR A 184 -9.88 -15.43 19.08
CA THR A 184 -10.78 -16.58 19.12
C THR A 184 -10.05 -17.92 19.24
N THR A 185 -8.90 -18.05 18.61
CA THR A 185 -8.06 -19.26 18.57
C THR A 185 -6.55 -18.91 18.56
N PRO A 186 -6.01 -18.29 19.63
CA PRO A 186 -4.66 -17.71 19.62
C PRO A 186 -3.54 -18.68 19.20
N ARG A 187 -3.61 -19.94 19.65
CA ARG A 187 -2.62 -20.97 19.31
C ARG A 187 -2.62 -21.32 17.82
N LEU A 188 -3.81 -21.36 17.20
CA LEU A 188 -3.93 -21.59 15.76
C LEU A 188 -3.46 -20.37 14.98
N ALA A 189 -3.64 -19.15 15.50
CA ALA A 189 -3.11 -17.95 14.85
C ALA A 189 -1.57 -17.93 14.83
N VAL A 190 -0.91 -18.32 15.94
CA VAL A 190 0.56 -18.50 15.97
C VAL A 190 1.00 -19.58 14.97
N GLY A 191 0.32 -20.73 14.96
CA GLY A 191 0.56 -21.78 13.97
C GLY A 191 0.28 -21.32 12.53
N GLY A 192 -0.67 -20.41 12.34
CA GLY A 192 -1.04 -19.81 11.07
C GLY A 192 0.08 -18.95 10.48
N VAL A 193 0.85 -18.25 11.31
CA VAL A 193 2.06 -17.55 10.84
C VAL A 193 3.06 -18.55 10.26
N VAL A 194 3.35 -19.63 10.99
CA VAL A 194 4.27 -20.67 10.53
C VAL A 194 3.76 -21.35 9.26
N ALA A 195 2.47 -21.66 9.20
CA ALA A 195 1.84 -22.28 8.04
C ALA A 195 1.86 -21.36 6.82
N SER A 196 1.62 -20.06 6.99
CA SER A 196 1.69 -19.08 5.90
C SER A 196 3.11 -19.02 5.32
N SER A 197 4.14 -18.95 6.17
CA SER A 197 5.53 -19.01 5.71
C SER A 197 5.86 -20.31 5.00
N ALA A 198 5.37 -21.46 5.50
CA ALA A 198 5.58 -22.74 4.85
C ALA A 198 4.91 -22.83 3.47
N VAL A 199 3.69 -22.29 3.33
CA VAL A 199 3.00 -22.23 2.03
C VAL A 199 3.74 -21.32 1.06
N SER A 200 4.24 -20.16 1.51
CA SER A 200 5.06 -19.28 0.67
C SER A 200 6.33 -19.98 0.18
N VAL A 201 7.06 -20.67 1.06
CA VAL A 201 8.26 -21.44 0.65
C VAL A 201 7.92 -22.54 -0.35
N LEU A 202 6.80 -23.25 -0.17
CA LEU A 202 6.34 -24.26 -1.12
C LEU A 202 5.95 -23.65 -2.46
N TYR A 203 5.31 -22.49 -2.45
CA TYR A 203 4.98 -21.75 -3.65
C TYR A 203 6.25 -21.34 -4.39
N ASP A 204 7.21 -20.72 -3.70
CA ASP A 204 8.48 -20.28 -4.28
C ASP A 204 9.29 -21.47 -4.81
N ALA A 205 9.31 -22.60 -4.10
CA ALA A 205 9.99 -23.81 -4.58
C ALA A 205 9.34 -24.40 -5.86
N VAL A 206 8.04 -24.21 -6.06
CA VAL A 206 7.33 -24.66 -7.26
C VAL A 206 7.48 -23.68 -8.41
N THR A 207 7.43 -22.37 -8.15
CA THR A 207 7.50 -21.35 -9.20
C THR A 207 8.93 -21.02 -9.62
N ASN A 208 9.86 -21.05 -8.67
CA ASN A 208 11.29 -20.75 -8.82
C ASN A 208 12.13 -21.88 -8.20
N PRO A 209 12.10 -23.10 -8.78
CA PRO A 209 12.75 -24.27 -8.19
C PRO A 209 14.28 -24.17 -8.14
N VAL A 210 14.87 -23.36 -9.00
CA VAL A 210 16.31 -23.08 -9.05
C VAL A 210 16.48 -21.59 -9.30
N VAL A 211 17.12 -20.90 -8.37
CA VAL A 211 17.37 -19.44 -8.44
C VAL A 211 18.89 -19.24 -8.52
N THR A 212 19.34 -18.49 -9.52
CA THR A 212 20.75 -18.10 -9.70
C THR A 212 20.79 -16.58 -9.82
N GLU A 213 21.49 -15.92 -8.89
CA GLU A 213 21.57 -14.46 -8.82
C GLU A 213 23.04 -14.01 -8.92
N GLY A 214 23.27 -12.95 -9.69
CA GLY A 214 24.56 -12.26 -9.78
C GLY A 214 24.72 -11.18 -8.70
N LEU A 215 25.93 -10.62 -8.57
CA LEU A 215 26.14 -9.39 -7.82
C LEU A 215 25.87 -8.21 -8.75
N GLU A 216 24.68 -7.63 -8.64
CA GLU A 216 24.30 -6.42 -9.38
C GLU A 216 23.79 -5.37 -8.39
N THR A 217 24.19 -4.11 -8.60
CA THR A 217 23.58 -2.99 -7.88
C THR A 217 22.22 -2.74 -8.52
N GLY A 218 21.12 -3.09 -7.85
CA GLY A 218 19.78 -2.77 -8.35
C GLY A 218 19.46 -1.27 -8.29
N PRO A 219 18.33 -0.85 -8.89
CA PRO A 219 17.93 0.56 -8.90
C PRO A 219 17.71 1.08 -7.48
N PRO A 220 17.99 2.37 -7.20
CA PRO A 220 17.77 2.97 -5.89
C PRO A 220 16.31 2.77 -5.46
N SER A 221 16.04 2.05 -4.38
CA SER A 221 14.69 1.79 -3.86
C SER A 221 14.50 2.32 -2.44
N PRO A 222 13.28 2.74 -2.04
CA PRO A 222 12.99 2.99 -0.64
C PRO A 222 13.30 1.76 0.23
N PRO A 223 13.59 1.95 1.53
CA PRO A 223 13.69 0.82 2.43
C PRO A 223 12.43 -0.05 2.37
N SER A 224 12.57 -1.38 2.44
CA SER A 224 11.44 -2.32 2.29
C SER A 224 10.29 -2.12 3.29
N TRP A 225 10.56 -1.47 4.42
CA TRP A 225 9.56 -1.13 5.43
C TRP A 225 8.84 0.21 5.19
N ALA A 226 9.31 1.04 4.25
CA ALA A 226 8.77 2.38 4.00
C ALA A 226 7.43 2.36 3.24
N GLY A 227 7.26 1.44 2.29
CA GLY A 227 6.04 1.30 1.49
C GLY A 227 4.93 0.45 2.14
N VAL A 228 5.10 0.02 3.39
CA VAL A 228 4.14 -0.87 4.06
C VAL A 228 2.99 -0.05 4.66
N GLY A 229 1.75 -0.36 4.28
CA GLY A 229 0.52 0.26 4.81
C GLY A 229 0.20 -0.07 6.26
N PHE A 230 1.12 0.23 7.19
CA PHE A 230 1.04 -0.16 8.61
C PHE A 230 -0.24 0.35 9.31
N GLN A 231 -0.71 1.54 8.93
CA GLN A 231 -1.93 2.12 9.48
C GLN A 231 -3.17 1.29 9.08
N ALA A 232 -3.28 0.92 7.80
CA ALA A 232 -4.37 0.09 7.30
C ALA A 232 -4.32 -1.32 7.91
N HIS A 233 -3.11 -1.89 8.09
CA HIS A 233 -2.91 -3.16 8.79
C HIS A 233 -3.39 -3.10 10.24
N LEU A 234 -3.01 -2.05 10.99
CA LEU A 234 -3.44 -1.84 12.36
C LEU A 234 -4.96 -1.64 12.46
N LEU A 235 -5.54 -0.83 11.57
CA LEU A 235 -6.99 -0.62 11.52
C LEU A 235 -7.73 -1.93 11.26
N GLY A 236 -7.30 -2.69 10.25
CA GLY A 236 -7.83 -4.01 9.94
C GLY A 236 -7.77 -4.94 11.15
N PHE A 237 -6.61 -5.05 11.78
CA PHE A 237 -6.40 -5.84 13.00
C PHE A 237 -7.38 -5.46 14.12
N LEU A 238 -7.53 -4.17 14.40
CA LEU A 238 -8.42 -3.68 15.46
C LEU A 238 -9.89 -3.98 15.16
N VAL A 239 -10.34 -3.78 13.92
CA VAL A 239 -11.70 -4.14 13.47
C VAL A 239 -11.93 -5.64 13.65
N GLY A 240 -10.98 -6.47 13.22
CA GLY A 240 -11.00 -7.92 13.41
C GLY A 240 -11.09 -8.34 14.88
N ALA A 241 -10.29 -7.71 15.75
CA ALA A 241 -10.31 -7.94 17.19
C ALA A 241 -11.66 -7.56 17.82
N LEU A 242 -12.24 -6.42 17.44
CA LEU A 242 -13.57 -5.99 17.91
C LEU A 242 -14.67 -6.95 17.43
N CYS A 243 -14.60 -7.43 16.19
CA CYS A 243 -15.49 -8.48 15.67
C CYS A 243 -15.36 -9.79 16.48
N ALA A 244 -14.13 -10.21 16.80
CA ALA A 244 -13.89 -11.38 17.65
C ALA A 244 -14.48 -11.21 19.05
N ILE A 245 -14.27 -10.05 19.70
CA ILE A 245 -14.85 -9.74 21.01
C ILE A 245 -16.38 -9.81 20.95
N ALA A 246 -17.01 -9.26 19.91
CA ALA A 246 -18.45 -9.33 19.72
C ALA A 246 -18.94 -10.78 19.57
N VAL A 247 -18.23 -11.62 18.82
CA VAL A 247 -18.55 -13.05 18.65
C VAL A 247 -18.37 -13.82 19.96
N LEU A 248 -17.25 -13.63 20.67
CA LEU A 248 -16.96 -14.27 21.96
C LEU A 248 -18.02 -13.90 23.00
N ARG A 249 -18.41 -12.62 23.08
CA ARG A 249 -19.48 -12.14 23.95
C ARG A 249 -20.84 -12.77 23.61
N ARG A 250 -21.21 -12.81 22.32
CA ARG A 250 -22.46 -13.44 21.87
C ARG A 250 -22.50 -14.94 22.20
N ARG A 251 -21.35 -15.61 22.16
CA ARG A 251 -21.22 -17.04 22.48
C ARG A 251 -20.99 -17.32 23.97
N ARG A 252 -20.81 -16.28 24.80
CA ARG A 252 -20.45 -16.38 26.22
C ARG A 252 -19.20 -17.25 26.46
N VAL A 253 -18.22 -17.10 25.58
CA VAL A 253 -16.92 -17.78 25.68
C VAL A 253 -15.86 -16.76 26.08
N THR A 254 -15.03 -17.13 27.05
CA THR A 254 -13.89 -16.32 27.50
C THR A 254 -12.61 -17.05 27.08
N PRO A 255 -11.76 -16.46 26.22
CA PRO A 255 -10.50 -17.07 25.82
C PRO A 255 -9.48 -17.00 26.98
N ALA A 256 -8.41 -17.79 26.88
CA ALA A 256 -7.31 -17.74 27.83
C ALA A 256 -6.50 -16.44 27.62
N ALA A 257 -6.44 -15.58 28.64
CA ALA A 257 -5.86 -14.24 28.54
C ALA A 257 -4.36 -14.26 28.23
N ASP A 258 -3.63 -15.19 28.84
CA ASP A 258 -2.21 -15.47 28.60
C ASP A 258 -1.96 -15.89 27.14
N ALA A 259 -2.82 -16.72 26.57
CA ALA A 259 -2.71 -17.14 25.18
C ALA A 259 -3.00 -15.99 24.19
N VAL A 260 -3.99 -15.14 24.48
CA VAL A 260 -4.27 -13.93 23.66
C VAL A 260 -3.10 -12.96 23.74
N PHE A 261 -2.61 -12.67 24.96
CA PHE A 261 -1.48 -11.77 25.16
C PHE A 261 -0.21 -12.29 24.47
N GLY A 262 0.21 -13.52 24.77
CA GLY A 262 1.41 -14.12 24.19
C GLY A 262 1.31 -14.29 22.68
N GLY A 263 0.14 -14.74 22.18
CA GLY A 263 -0.11 -14.86 20.75
C GLY A 263 -0.01 -13.52 20.03
N LEU A 264 -0.61 -12.45 20.58
CA LEU A 264 -0.56 -11.12 19.99
C LEU A 264 0.84 -10.51 20.05
N VAL A 265 1.60 -10.70 21.13
CA VAL A 265 3.00 -10.26 21.18
C VAL A 265 3.82 -10.97 20.10
N LEU A 266 3.76 -12.30 20.01
CA LEU A 266 4.54 -13.07 19.04
C LEU A 266 4.15 -12.73 17.60
N VAL A 267 2.85 -12.82 17.28
CA VAL A 267 2.36 -12.55 15.93
C VAL A 267 2.55 -11.08 15.59
N GLY A 268 2.29 -10.15 16.51
CA GLY A 268 2.45 -8.72 16.25
C GLY A 268 3.89 -8.29 16.03
N LEU A 269 4.87 -8.93 16.68
CA LEU A 269 6.29 -8.71 16.44
C LEU A 269 6.70 -9.20 15.05
N VAL A 270 6.26 -10.41 14.68
CA VAL A 270 6.58 -11.05 13.38
C VAL A 270 5.86 -10.38 12.21
N GLN A 271 4.59 -10.01 12.39
CA GLN A 271 3.74 -9.39 11.37
C GLN A 271 3.78 -7.86 11.42
N SER A 272 4.81 -7.27 12.04
CA SER A 272 5.08 -5.83 12.01
C SER A 272 3.91 -4.92 12.46
N LEU A 273 3.07 -5.36 13.41
CA LEU A 273 2.04 -4.51 14.03
C LEU A 273 2.62 -3.33 14.84
N TRP A 274 3.92 -3.37 15.09
CA TRP A 274 4.70 -2.30 15.70
C TRP A 274 5.20 -1.26 14.69
N LEU A 275 5.01 -1.47 13.38
CA LEU A 275 5.60 -0.61 12.37
C LEU A 275 5.04 0.82 12.47
N LEU A 276 5.93 1.80 12.57
CA LEU A 276 5.60 3.22 12.64
C LEU A 276 6.66 3.98 11.86
N VAL A 277 6.27 4.45 10.68
CA VAL A 277 7.15 5.10 9.71
C VAL A 277 6.63 6.48 9.40
N LEU A 278 7.53 7.46 9.40
CA LEU A 278 7.23 8.80 8.90
C LEU A 278 8.17 9.13 7.73
N PRO A 279 7.64 9.59 6.58
CA PRO A 279 8.47 10.16 5.53
C PRO A 279 9.08 11.49 6.03
N GLY A 280 10.32 11.75 5.64
CA GLY A 280 11.05 12.99 5.89
C GLY A 280 11.39 13.73 4.60
N GLU A 281 12.20 14.77 4.71
CA GLU A 281 12.66 15.56 3.57
C GLU A 281 13.65 14.78 2.68
N ALA A 282 13.76 15.18 1.41
CA ALA A 282 14.73 14.66 0.44
C ALA A 282 14.77 13.12 0.33
N GLY A 283 13.61 12.46 0.37
CA GLY A 283 13.51 11.01 0.22
C GLY A 283 13.99 10.19 1.44
N THR A 284 14.11 10.82 2.60
CA THR A 284 14.46 10.12 3.85
C THR A 284 13.22 9.50 4.52
N TYR A 285 13.41 8.40 5.25
CA TYR A 285 12.35 7.74 6.02
C TYR A 285 12.84 7.46 7.45
N THR A 286 12.00 7.76 8.44
CA THR A 286 12.33 7.51 9.85
C THR A 286 11.45 6.39 10.42
N LEU A 287 12.10 5.35 10.98
CA LEU A 287 11.45 4.21 11.62
C LEU A 287 11.47 4.32 13.15
N TYR A 288 10.31 4.53 13.78
CA TYR A 288 10.18 4.67 15.24
C TYR A 288 9.98 3.32 15.94
N ARG A 289 10.93 2.40 15.76
CA ARG A 289 10.84 1.00 16.22
C ARG A 289 10.56 0.85 17.73
N GLY A 290 11.24 1.62 18.58
CA GLY A 290 11.06 1.53 20.03
C GLY A 290 9.67 1.95 20.51
N ILE A 291 9.13 3.02 19.92
CA ILE A 291 7.77 3.51 20.21
C ILE A 291 6.75 2.47 19.76
N GLY A 292 6.91 1.97 18.54
CA GLY A 292 6.06 0.95 17.95
C GLY A 292 5.96 -0.35 18.78
N VAL A 293 7.10 -0.88 19.23
CA VAL A 293 7.14 -2.09 20.07
C VAL A 293 6.50 -1.85 21.44
N THR A 294 6.73 -0.66 22.02
CA THR A 294 6.09 -0.27 23.29
C THR A 294 4.56 -0.19 23.13
N PHE A 295 4.09 0.41 22.04
CA PHE A 295 2.67 0.45 21.69
C PHE A 295 2.10 -0.96 21.52
N LEU A 296 2.80 -1.87 20.85
CA LEU A 296 2.37 -3.26 20.67
C LEU A 296 2.17 -3.98 22.01
N PHE A 297 3.08 -3.81 22.99
CA PHE A 297 2.90 -4.40 24.31
C PHE A 297 1.67 -3.84 25.04
N ALA A 298 1.44 -2.52 24.97
CA ALA A 298 0.25 -1.91 25.53
C ALA A 298 -1.03 -2.44 24.85
N LEU A 299 -1.04 -2.49 23.52
CA LEU A 299 -2.12 -3.05 22.71
C LEU A 299 -2.41 -4.50 23.10
N ALA A 300 -1.37 -5.31 23.33
CA ALA A 300 -1.52 -6.70 23.76
C ALA A 300 -2.21 -6.83 25.13
N VAL A 301 -1.84 -5.99 26.09
CA VAL A 301 -2.50 -5.94 27.41
C VAL A 301 -3.97 -5.55 27.27
N PHE A 302 -4.27 -4.43 26.60
CA PHE A 302 -5.65 -3.97 26.44
C PHE A 302 -6.51 -4.99 25.69
N THR A 303 -5.96 -5.63 24.67
CA THR A 303 -6.66 -6.65 23.88
C THR A 303 -6.94 -7.91 24.70
N ALA A 304 -5.97 -8.39 25.48
CA ALA A 304 -6.18 -9.52 26.38
C ALA A 304 -7.24 -9.22 27.46
N VAL A 305 -7.21 -8.02 28.06
CA VAL A 305 -8.22 -7.59 29.05
C VAL A 305 -9.59 -7.41 28.40
N ALA A 306 -9.67 -6.88 27.19
CA ALA A 306 -10.92 -6.73 26.45
C ALA A 306 -11.57 -8.09 26.11
N ALA A 307 -10.74 -9.05 25.70
CA ALA A 307 -11.18 -10.39 25.32
C ALA A 307 -11.54 -11.25 26.54
N ALA A 308 -10.69 -11.27 27.57
CA ALA A 308 -10.72 -12.25 28.66
C ALA A 308 -10.81 -11.65 30.08
N GLY A 309 -10.78 -10.31 30.21
CA GLY A 309 -10.77 -9.63 31.49
C GLY A 309 -12.05 -9.80 32.30
N SER A 310 -11.98 -9.49 33.59
CA SER A 310 -13.10 -9.67 34.51
C SER A 310 -14.24 -8.68 34.23
N ASP A 311 -15.47 -9.14 34.41
CA ASP A 311 -16.67 -8.30 34.44
C ASP A 311 -16.87 -7.61 35.81
N ARG A 312 -15.88 -7.74 36.73
CA ARG A 312 -15.90 -6.99 37.98
C ARG A 312 -15.86 -5.49 37.66
N PRO A 313 -16.69 -4.69 38.35
CA PRO A 313 -16.68 -3.25 38.16
C PRO A 313 -15.29 -2.72 38.49
N LEU A 314 -14.82 -1.75 37.69
CA LEU A 314 -13.66 -0.97 38.05
C LEU A 314 -13.88 -0.46 39.49
N PRO A 315 -12.83 -0.45 40.33
CA PRO A 315 -12.90 0.19 41.62
C PRO A 315 -13.40 1.59 41.34
N ARG A 316 -14.59 1.91 41.81
CA ARG A 316 -14.99 3.31 41.79
C ARG A 316 -13.93 3.99 42.67
N PRO A 317 -13.27 5.06 42.21
CA PRO A 317 -12.73 6.01 43.15
C PRO A 317 -13.94 6.61 43.92
N ALA A 318 -14.53 5.85 44.85
CA ALA A 318 -15.79 6.19 45.50
C ALA A 318 -15.56 6.35 47.00
N ARG A 319 -15.50 7.62 47.40
CA ARG A 319 -16.31 8.25 48.48
C ARG A 319 -15.69 9.55 48.99
N ARG A 320 -14.49 9.94 48.56
CA ARG A 320 -13.81 11.14 49.08
C ARG A 320 -14.09 12.43 48.30
N PHE A 321 -14.70 12.33 47.12
CA PHE A 321 -14.75 13.42 46.15
C PHE A 321 -16.07 13.39 45.38
N ASP A 322 -17.02 14.23 45.79
CA ASP A 322 -18.36 14.36 45.15
C ASP A 322 -18.31 15.07 43.78
N TRP A 323 -17.15 15.57 43.37
CA TRP A 323 -16.94 16.31 42.11
C TRP A 323 -16.68 15.40 40.89
N ILE A 324 -16.59 14.08 41.05
CA ILE A 324 -16.31 13.17 39.94
C ILE A 324 -17.59 13.02 39.07
N PRO A 325 -17.57 13.45 37.80
CA PRO A 325 -18.75 13.42 36.95
C PRO A 325 -19.25 11.99 36.69
N SER A 326 -20.57 11.83 36.63
CA SER A 326 -21.23 10.61 36.19
C SER A 326 -20.82 10.22 34.77
N ARG A 327 -20.96 8.95 34.39
CA ARG A 327 -20.67 8.46 33.03
C ARG A 327 -21.38 9.27 31.92
N ARG A 328 -22.59 9.75 32.22
CA ARG A 328 -23.40 10.57 31.30
C ARG A 328 -22.86 12.00 31.23
N GLN A 329 -22.48 12.59 32.37
CA GLN A 329 -21.80 13.88 32.41
C GLN A 329 -20.46 13.82 31.69
N PHE A 330 -19.66 12.76 31.86
CA PHE A 330 -18.40 12.59 31.12
C PHE A 330 -18.62 12.49 29.61
N ALA A 331 -19.64 11.74 29.16
CA ALA A 331 -19.99 11.68 27.74
C ALA A 331 -20.49 13.04 27.20
N ILE A 332 -21.29 13.78 27.96
CA ILE A 332 -21.74 15.13 27.60
C ILE A 332 -20.57 16.10 27.55
N VAL A 333 -19.67 16.06 28.54
CA VAL A 333 -18.45 16.88 28.57
C VAL A 333 -17.55 16.53 27.40
N TRP A 334 -17.33 15.24 27.11
CA TRP A 334 -16.56 14.78 25.95
C TRP A 334 -17.15 15.32 24.65
N LEU A 335 -18.45 15.13 24.42
CA LEU A 335 -19.12 15.65 23.23
C LEU A 335 -19.08 17.18 23.18
N GLY A 336 -19.23 17.86 24.32
CA GLY A 336 -19.13 19.31 24.41
C GLY A 336 -17.73 19.81 24.08
N THR A 337 -16.68 19.23 24.67
CA THR A 337 -15.28 19.51 24.37
C THR A 337 -14.98 19.24 22.90
N LEU A 338 -15.48 18.14 22.35
CA LEU A 338 -15.29 17.77 20.97
C LEU A 338 -15.99 18.77 20.02
N THR A 339 -17.22 19.19 20.32
CA THR A 339 -17.92 20.27 19.60
C THR A 339 -17.14 21.57 19.68
N ILE A 340 -16.59 21.93 20.84
CA ILE A 340 -15.79 23.16 21.01
C ILE A 340 -14.50 23.07 20.21
N VAL A 341 -13.72 22.00 20.35
CA VAL A 341 -12.43 21.83 19.66
C VAL A 341 -12.63 21.83 18.15
N LEU A 342 -13.54 21.00 17.64
CA LEU A 342 -13.82 20.93 16.21
C LEU A 342 -14.48 22.21 15.68
N GLY A 343 -15.38 22.81 16.47
CA GLY A 343 -15.98 24.11 16.15
C GLY A 343 -14.95 25.24 16.12
N SER A 344 -13.92 25.19 16.98
CA SER A 344 -12.78 26.11 16.96
C SER A 344 -11.92 25.92 15.73
N VAL A 345 -11.71 24.68 15.25
CA VAL A 345 -11.02 24.41 13.98
C VAL A 345 -11.80 25.02 12.81
N VAL A 346 -13.12 24.84 12.75
CA VAL A 346 -13.94 25.51 11.71
C VAL A 346 -13.84 27.03 11.86
N ALA A 347 -13.96 27.55 13.08
CA ALA A 347 -13.93 28.97 13.35
C ALA A 347 -12.58 29.62 13.04
N SER A 348 -11.46 28.90 13.15
CA SER A 348 -10.14 29.41 12.77
C SER A 348 -9.96 29.56 11.26
N VAL A 349 -10.72 28.82 10.45
CA VAL A 349 -10.64 28.85 8.97
C VAL A 349 -11.73 29.75 8.37
N LEU A 350 -12.82 30.05 9.11
CA LEU A 350 -13.87 30.99 8.66
C LEU A 350 -13.34 32.35 8.15
N PRO A 351 -12.37 33.02 8.80
CA PRO A 351 -11.89 34.33 8.36
C PRO A 351 -11.08 34.30 7.06
N THR A 352 -10.55 33.15 6.65
CA THR A 352 -9.75 33.03 5.42
C THR A 352 -10.63 32.95 4.17
N GLY A 353 -11.94 32.67 4.34
CA GLY A 353 -12.85 32.43 3.23
C GLY A 353 -12.80 31.00 2.69
N ASP A 354 -11.92 30.15 3.24
CA ASP A 354 -11.63 28.79 2.73
C ASP A 354 -12.49 27.70 3.39
N VAL A 355 -13.66 28.05 3.93
CA VAL A 355 -14.59 27.02 4.47
C VAL A 355 -15.31 26.36 3.31
N SER A 356 -14.59 25.44 2.67
CA SER A 356 -15.10 24.53 1.65
C SER A 356 -16.00 23.46 2.29
N GLY A 357 -16.83 22.80 1.47
CA GLY A 357 -17.56 21.60 1.89
C GLY A 357 -16.63 20.50 2.42
N LEU A 358 -15.35 20.52 2.01
CA LEU A 358 -14.27 19.63 2.41
C LEU A 358 -13.93 19.76 3.91
N THR A 359 -13.71 20.99 4.39
CA THR A 359 -13.41 21.28 5.81
C THR A 359 -14.56 20.82 6.72
N LEU A 360 -15.80 21.03 6.28
CA LEU A 360 -16.99 20.55 6.98
C LEU A 360 -17.07 19.02 6.97
N GLY A 361 -16.68 18.36 5.88
CA GLY A 361 -16.62 16.90 5.74
C GLY A 361 -15.62 16.26 6.71
N ILE A 362 -14.41 16.80 6.82
CA ILE A 362 -13.36 16.33 7.76
C ILE A 362 -13.87 16.46 9.20
N VAL A 363 -14.37 17.64 9.56
CA VAL A 363 -14.86 17.93 10.90
C VAL A 363 -16.07 17.04 11.26
N ALA A 364 -17.02 16.86 10.34
CA ALA A 364 -18.18 16.00 10.56
C ALA A 364 -17.78 14.53 10.72
N THR A 365 -16.84 14.04 9.90
CA THR A 365 -16.34 12.65 9.98
C THR A 365 -15.56 12.43 11.27
N GLY A 366 -14.68 13.37 11.64
CA GLY A 366 -13.95 13.33 12.90
C GLY A 366 -14.87 13.38 14.11
N PHE A 367 -15.91 14.21 14.06
CA PHE A 367 -16.96 14.23 15.07
C PHE A 367 -17.64 12.87 15.20
N ALA A 368 -18.08 12.30 14.07
CA ALA A 368 -18.79 11.02 14.06
C ALA A 368 -17.94 9.89 14.66
N LEU A 369 -16.66 9.77 14.26
CA LEU A 369 -15.74 8.74 14.76
C LEU A 369 -15.48 8.87 16.25
N LEU A 370 -15.17 10.09 16.72
CA LEU A 370 -14.83 10.35 18.12
C LEU A 370 -16.06 10.45 19.04
N ALA A 371 -17.26 10.56 18.49
CA ALA A 371 -18.51 10.47 19.25
C ALA A 371 -18.91 9.03 19.58
N VAL A 372 -18.42 8.01 18.84
CA VAL A 372 -18.76 6.59 19.05
C VAL A 372 -18.54 6.14 20.51
N PRO A 373 -17.42 6.46 21.18
CA PRO A 373 -17.18 6.12 22.59
C PRO A 373 -18.20 6.73 23.57
N ALA A 374 -18.83 7.85 23.20
CA ALA A 374 -19.82 8.54 24.02
C ALA A 374 -21.24 7.96 23.87
N LEU A 375 -21.52 7.15 22.84
CA LEU A 375 -22.84 6.57 22.62
C LEU A 375 -23.27 5.60 23.75
N PRO A 376 -22.45 4.62 24.20
CA PRO A 376 -22.90 3.67 25.22
C PRO A 376 -23.29 4.31 26.57
N PRO A 377 -22.55 5.31 27.11
CA PRO A 377 -22.97 6.03 28.32
C PRO A 377 -24.24 6.88 28.18
N LEU A 378 -24.63 7.25 26.96
CA LEU A 378 -25.83 8.04 26.66
C LEU A 378 -27.08 7.19 26.44
N LEU A 379 -26.91 5.90 26.14
CA LEU A 379 -28.02 4.96 25.98
C LEU A 379 -28.72 4.68 27.32
N PRO A 380 -30.04 4.35 27.30
CA PRO A 380 -30.78 4.01 28.52
C PRO A 380 -30.13 2.87 29.30
N ASP A 381 -30.15 2.93 30.64
CA ASP A 381 -29.51 1.95 31.54
C ASP A 381 -29.98 0.50 31.31
N ARG A 382 -31.16 0.30 30.74
CA ARG A 382 -31.68 -1.00 30.28
C ARG A 382 -30.86 -1.63 29.14
N VAL A 383 -30.06 -0.85 28.42
CA VAL A 383 -29.20 -1.27 27.30
C VAL A 383 -27.74 -1.38 27.75
N THR A 384 -27.27 -0.49 28.61
CA THR A 384 -25.88 -0.43 29.11
C THR A 384 -25.86 -0.42 30.65
N GLY A 385 -26.40 -1.47 31.26
CA GLY A 385 -26.60 -1.57 32.70
C GLY A 385 -25.40 -2.15 33.45
N GLY A 386 -24.76 -1.34 34.30
CA GLY A 386 -23.72 -1.76 35.25
C GLY A 386 -22.58 -0.73 35.40
N PRO A 387 -21.81 -0.75 36.50
CA PRO A 387 -20.56 0.01 36.58
C PRO A 387 -19.59 -0.51 35.51
N THR A 388 -18.77 0.38 34.92
CA THR A 388 -17.81 -0.01 33.88
C THR A 388 -16.87 -1.08 34.41
N SER A 389 -16.89 -2.28 33.84
CA SER A 389 -15.95 -3.35 34.20
C SER A 389 -14.57 -3.10 33.60
N TYR A 390 -13.54 -3.75 34.13
CA TYR A 390 -12.21 -3.74 33.51
C TYR A 390 -12.26 -4.13 32.04
N ARG A 391 -13.03 -5.18 31.73
CA ARG A 391 -13.29 -5.64 30.37
C ARG A 391 -14.02 -4.60 29.52
N GLY A 392 -15.02 -3.93 30.09
CA GLY A 392 -15.77 -2.87 29.43
C GLY A 392 -14.91 -1.67 29.07
N ALA A 393 -14.06 -1.23 30.01
CA ALA A 393 -13.10 -0.15 29.79
C ALA A 393 -12.07 -0.50 28.72
N ALA A 394 -11.49 -1.71 28.74
CA ALA A 394 -10.54 -2.12 27.72
C ALA A 394 -11.17 -2.20 26.32
N VAL A 395 -12.41 -2.67 26.18
CA VAL A 395 -13.13 -2.62 24.89
C VAL A 395 -13.35 -1.18 24.43
N LEU A 396 -13.73 -0.27 25.34
CA LEU A 396 -13.86 1.14 25.02
C LEU A 396 -12.54 1.73 24.53
N THR A 397 -11.42 1.42 25.20
CA THR A 397 -10.08 1.83 24.78
C THR A 397 -9.75 1.33 23.38
N LEU A 398 -10.04 0.07 23.04
CA LEU A 398 -9.83 -0.45 21.68
C LEU A 398 -10.70 0.28 20.65
N CYS A 399 -11.97 0.57 20.96
CA CYS A 399 -12.83 1.36 20.07
C CYS A 399 -12.26 2.77 19.85
N VAL A 400 -11.76 3.42 20.90
CA VAL A 400 -11.12 4.74 20.81
C VAL A 400 -9.86 4.68 19.94
N ILE A 401 -8.98 3.70 20.18
CA ILE A 401 -7.77 3.50 19.36
C ILE A 401 -8.16 3.28 17.90
N THR A 402 -9.16 2.44 17.63
CA THR A 402 -9.66 2.19 16.27
C THR A 402 -10.15 3.48 15.60
N ALA A 403 -10.93 4.28 16.33
CA ALA A 403 -11.44 5.56 15.82
C ALA A 403 -10.31 6.57 15.56
N VAL A 404 -9.30 6.64 16.42
CA VAL A 404 -8.13 7.51 16.24
C VAL A 404 -7.30 7.07 15.03
N VAL A 405 -7.03 5.77 14.90
CA VAL A 405 -6.28 5.21 13.76
C VAL A 405 -7.00 5.49 12.44
N ALA A 406 -8.33 5.38 12.40
CA ALA A 406 -9.13 5.74 11.23
C ALA A 406 -9.15 7.27 10.99
N LEU A 407 -9.25 8.07 12.04
CA LEU A 407 -9.34 9.53 11.95
C LEU A 407 -8.08 10.16 11.32
N VAL A 408 -6.89 9.66 11.66
CA VAL A 408 -5.62 10.17 11.12
C VAL A 408 -5.56 10.05 9.59
N ALA A 409 -6.30 9.11 9.00
CA ALA A 409 -6.37 8.92 7.55
C ALA A 409 -7.39 9.83 6.84
N VAL A 410 -8.40 10.35 7.56
CA VAL A 410 -9.51 11.13 6.96
C VAL A 410 -9.02 12.32 6.12
N PRO A 411 -8.06 13.15 6.56
CA PRO A 411 -7.54 14.25 5.74
C PRO A 411 -7.01 13.81 4.38
N TYR A 412 -6.36 12.65 4.30
CA TYR A 412 -5.75 12.15 3.07
C TYR A 412 -6.79 11.73 2.02
N GLY A 413 -7.97 11.31 2.45
CA GLY A 413 -9.10 11.05 1.54
C GLY A 413 -9.71 12.33 0.94
N PHE A 414 -9.40 13.50 1.49
CA PHE A 414 -9.83 14.79 0.95
C PHE A 414 -8.70 15.52 0.22
N THR A 415 -7.75 14.78 -0.33
CA THR A 415 -6.71 15.35 -1.18
C THR A 415 -7.31 15.92 -2.45
N LEU A 416 -7.03 17.19 -2.70
CA LEU A 416 -7.28 17.83 -3.99
C LEU A 416 -5.97 17.88 -4.75
N VAL A 417 -6.07 17.53 -6.03
CA VAL A 417 -4.97 17.57 -6.98
C VAL A 417 -5.38 18.58 -8.03
N ASP A 418 -4.80 19.77 -7.95
CA ASP A 418 -5.00 20.82 -8.95
C ASP A 418 -3.68 21.03 -9.70
N GLY A 419 -3.69 20.79 -11.01
CA GLY A 419 -2.53 21.05 -11.87
C GLY A 419 -2.31 19.96 -12.92
N GLN A 420 -2.05 20.40 -14.14
CA GLN A 420 -1.52 19.54 -15.20
C GLN A 420 0.01 19.49 -15.10
N PRO A 421 0.65 18.38 -15.50
CA PRO A 421 2.09 18.33 -15.57
C PRO A 421 2.62 19.50 -16.43
N THR A 422 3.59 20.25 -15.92
CA THR A 422 4.06 21.49 -16.56
C THR A 422 4.99 21.27 -17.76
N GLY A 423 5.27 20.01 -18.10
CA GLY A 423 6.21 19.62 -19.14
C GLY A 423 5.72 19.91 -20.55
N THR A 424 6.64 20.32 -21.41
CA THR A 424 6.35 20.67 -22.81
C THR A 424 6.25 19.46 -23.75
N GLY A 425 6.62 18.26 -23.28
CA GLY A 425 6.61 17.02 -24.07
C GLY A 425 5.81 15.91 -23.40
N ALA A 426 4.62 16.24 -22.90
CA ALA A 426 3.69 15.27 -22.37
C ALA A 426 3.04 14.44 -23.49
N VAL A 427 2.77 13.17 -23.21
CA VAL A 427 2.01 12.25 -24.05
C VAL A 427 0.65 12.04 -23.41
N THR A 428 -0.41 12.10 -24.22
CA THR A 428 -1.78 11.84 -23.76
C THR A 428 -2.26 10.50 -24.30
N VAL A 429 -2.73 9.64 -23.39
CA VAL A 429 -3.34 8.34 -23.70
C VAL A 429 -4.74 8.34 -23.09
N ASP A 430 -5.76 8.50 -23.92
CA ASP A 430 -7.13 8.83 -23.48
C ASP A 430 -7.13 9.99 -22.47
N ASP A 431 -7.56 9.74 -21.22
CA ASP A 431 -7.64 10.75 -20.16
C ASP A 431 -6.37 10.82 -19.28
N TYR A 432 -5.32 10.07 -19.63
CA TYR A 432 -4.03 10.08 -18.94
C TYR A 432 -3.05 11.02 -19.62
N THR A 433 -2.41 11.89 -18.82
CA THR A 433 -1.27 12.69 -19.23
C THR A 433 -0.01 12.13 -18.58
N VAL A 434 0.99 11.76 -19.38
CA VAL A 434 2.27 11.23 -18.93
C VAL A 434 3.41 12.13 -19.41
N THR A 435 4.29 12.56 -18.51
CA THR A 435 5.46 13.39 -18.85
C THR A 435 6.64 13.08 -17.95
N TYR A 436 7.87 13.34 -18.40
CA TYR A 436 9.05 13.34 -17.53
C TYR A 436 9.39 14.76 -17.06
N GLU A 437 9.69 14.91 -15.77
CA GLU A 437 10.13 16.17 -15.16
C GLU A 437 11.20 15.93 -14.10
N GLU A 438 12.15 16.85 -13.93
CA GLU A 438 13.14 16.79 -12.83
C GLU A 438 12.78 17.67 -11.63
N ASN A 439 11.98 18.72 -11.83
CA ASN A 439 11.60 19.68 -10.79
C ASN A 439 10.11 20.02 -10.82
N ALA A 440 9.26 19.00 -10.93
CA ALA A 440 7.83 19.23 -10.87
C ALA A 440 7.41 19.59 -9.43
N SER A 441 6.74 20.73 -9.28
CA SER A 441 5.94 21.04 -8.11
C SER A 441 4.58 20.38 -8.30
N ILE A 442 4.19 19.53 -7.36
CA ILE A 442 2.83 18.97 -7.34
C ILE A 442 2.05 19.75 -6.29
N ASP A 443 1.10 20.57 -6.72
CA ASP A 443 0.17 21.25 -5.82
C ASP A 443 -0.86 20.20 -5.33
N ARG A 444 -0.45 19.42 -4.31
CA ARG A 444 -1.37 18.57 -3.55
C ARG A 444 -1.74 19.26 -2.25
N THR A 445 -2.98 19.68 -2.13
CA THR A 445 -3.47 20.23 -0.86
C THR A 445 -4.04 19.12 0.01
N VAL A 446 -3.33 18.78 1.10
CA VAL A 446 -3.83 17.92 2.18
C VAL A 446 -4.35 18.80 3.32
N LEU A 447 -5.68 18.92 3.48
CA LEU A 447 -6.27 19.81 4.50
C LEU A 447 -5.94 19.40 5.94
N GLY A 448 -5.59 20.38 6.79
CA GLY A 448 -5.43 20.19 8.25
C GLY A 448 -4.00 19.99 8.74
N PHE A 449 -3.03 20.03 7.82
CA PHE A 449 -1.61 20.23 8.10
C PHE A 449 -1.22 21.65 7.63
N PRO A 450 -0.25 22.33 8.26
CA PRO A 450 0.15 23.67 7.84
C PRO A 450 0.53 23.70 6.36
N ASP A 451 0.20 24.80 5.67
CA ASP A 451 0.52 25.08 4.25
C ASP A 451 2.03 25.01 3.92
N ASP A 452 2.88 24.79 4.93
CA ASP A 452 4.27 24.41 4.74
C ASP A 452 4.43 22.89 4.75
N THR A 453 3.99 22.20 3.70
CA THR A 453 4.61 20.90 3.37
C THR A 453 4.64 20.65 1.87
N THR A 454 5.87 20.63 1.35
CA THR A 454 6.32 20.00 0.10
C THR A 454 6.09 20.78 -1.19
N ASN A 455 6.73 21.96 -1.32
CA ASN A 455 7.40 22.29 -2.59
C ASN A 455 8.61 21.34 -2.77
N THR A 456 8.35 20.04 -2.67
CA THR A 456 9.30 18.98 -2.91
C THR A 456 9.25 18.79 -4.40
N SER A 457 10.30 19.24 -5.07
CA SER A 457 10.51 18.89 -6.45
C SER A 457 10.51 17.36 -6.55
N TYR A 458 9.59 16.84 -7.36
CA TYR A 458 9.57 15.43 -7.73
C TYR A 458 10.22 15.30 -9.11
N GLY A 459 11.19 14.39 -9.19
CA GLY A 459 11.88 14.03 -10.41
C GLY A 459 11.46 12.63 -10.87
N GLY A 460 10.95 12.50 -12.09
CA GLY A 460 10.65 11.22 -12.71
C GLY A 460 9.53 11.30 -13.76
N LEU A 461 8.99 10.13 -14.08
CA LEU A 461 7.85 9.96 -14.95
C LEU A 461 6.57 10.22 -14.16
N LEU A 462 5.85 11.27 -14.50
CA LEU A 462 4.64 11.73 -13.84
C LEU A 462 3.42 11.25 -14.62
N VAL A 463 2.38 10.88 -13.88
CA VAL A 463 1.10 10.41 -14.42
C VAL A 463 -0.01 11.23 -13.79
N ALA A 464 -0.84 11.84 -14.62
CA ALA A 464 -2.01 12.60 -14.20
C ALA A 464 -3.28 12.11 -14.90
N ASN A 465 -4.40 12.17 -14.20
CA ASN A 465 -5.74 11.94 -14.74
C ASN A 465 -6.77 12.67 -13.86
N ASP A 466 -7.49 13.61 -14.44
CA ASP A 466 -8.42 14.48 -13.71
C ASP A 466 -9.66 13.72 -13.21
N GLU A 467 -10.17 12.75 -13.97
CA GLU A 467 -11.34 11.95 -13.57
C GLU A 467 -11.05 11.05 -12.37
N LEU A 468 -9.80 10.58 -12.25
CA LEU A 468 -9.35 9.76 -11.14
C LEU A 468 -8.89 10.58 -9.93
N GLU A 469 -8.85 11.92 -10.04
CA GLU A 469 -8.17 12.82 -9.09
C GLU A 469 -6.72 12.36 -8.82
N LEU A 470 -6.06 11.92 -9.90
CA LEU A 470 -4.75 11.31 -9.89
C LEU A 470 -3.70 12.30 -10.38
N PHE A 471 -2.67 12.50 -9.57
CA PHE A 471 -1.37 12.95 -10.05
C PHE A 471 -0.33 12.24 -9.22
N THR A 472 0.61 11.51 -9.81
CA THR A 472 1.65 10.78 -9.07
C THR A 472 2.93 10.62 -9.86
N VAL A 473 4.03 10.32 -9.17
CA VAL A 473 5.23 9.78 -9.79
C VAL A 473 4.95 8.32 -10.11
N GLY A 474 4.86 7.98 -11.40
CA GLY A 474 4.77 6.60 -11.88
C GLY A 474 6.10 5.88 -11.72
N GLU A 475 7.20 6.52 -12.13
CA GLU A 475 8.56 6.02 -11.93
C GLU A 475 9.53 7.14 -11.56
N ARG A 476 10.50 6.85 -10.67
CA ARG A 476 11.43 7.87 -10.15
C ARG A 476 12.57 8.11 -11.15
N ALA A 477 13.03 9.35 -11.26
CA ALA A 477 14.18 9.71 -12.11
C ALA A 477 15.43 8.85 -11.83
N ALA A 478 15.71 8.56 -10.55
CA ALA A 478 16.84 7.72 -10.14
C ALA A 478 16.74 6.26 -10.61
N VAL A 479 15.52 5.75 -10.85
CA VAL A 479 15.34 4.43 -11.47
C VAL A 479 15.72 4.53 -12.94
N LEU A 480 15.17 5.51 -13.65
CA LEU A 480 15.44 5.72 -15.08
C LEU A 480 16.92 6.05 -15.37
N GLU A 481 17.59 6.80 -14.50
CA GLU A 481 19.04 7.06 -14.56
C GLU A 481 19.86 5.77 -14.41
N HIS A 482 19.36 4.81 -13.65
CA HIS A 482 20.03 3.54 -13.40
C HIS A 482 19.75 2.49 -14.50
N THR A 483 18.49 2.36 -14.93
CA THR A 483 18.04 1.30 -15.86
C THR A 483 17.99 1.75 -17.31
N GLY A 484 18.02 3.05 -17.60
CA GLY A 484 17.89 3.61 -18.95
C GLY A 484 16.47 3.57 -19.51
N GLU A 485 15.64 2.66 -19.02
CA GLU A 485 14.24 2.54 -19.42
C GLU A 485 13.31 2.40 -18.22
N ALA A 486 12.08 2.88 -18.38
CA ALA A 486 10.99 2.71 -17.44
C ALA A 486 9.68 2.54 -18.20
N THR A 487 8.67 1.90 -17.60
CA THR A 487 7.36 1.74 -18.24
C THR A 487 6.26 1.99 -17.23
N VAL A 488 5.25 2.73 -17.67
CA VAL A 488 4.05 3.01 -16.89
C VAL A 488 2.85 2.45 -17.63
N ALA A 489 2.09 1.59 -16.95
CA ALA A 489 0.84 1.05 -17.46
C ALA A 489 -0.33 1.98 -17.09
N VAL A 490 -1.02 2.48 -18.10
CA VAL A 490 -2.27 3.26 -17.98
C VAL A 490 -3.43 2.49 -18.60
N GLY A 491 -4.65 2.85 -18.24
CA GLY A 491 -5.79 2.05 -18.68
C GLY A 491 -7.07 2.33 -17.91
N GLY A 492 -8.10 1.60 -18.29
CA GLY A 492 -9.40 1.64 -17.65
C GLY A 492 -10.14 0.33 -17.82
N PRO A 493 -11.43 0.25 -17.45
CA PRO A 493 -12.21 -0.95 -17.66
C PRO A 493 -12.21 -1.40 -19.13
N GLY A 494 -11.47 -2.47 -19.43
CA GLY A 494 -11.45 -3.13 -20.74
C GLY A 494 -10.35 -2.68 -21.70
N TRP A 495 -9.43 -1.81 -21.30
CA TRP A 495 -8.29 -1.39 -22.12
C TRP A 495 -7.04 -1.17 -21.27
N TYR A 496 -5.88 -1.35 -21.91
CA TYR A 496 -4.56 -1.30 -21.30
C TYR A 496 -3.59 -0.73 -22.31
N GLU A 497 -2.76 0.21 -21.89
CA GLU A 497 -1.71 0.81 -22.71
C GLU A 497 -0.45 1.04 -21.87
N THR A 498 0.72 1.05 -22.52
CA THR A 498 2.00 1.29 -21.85
C THR A 498 2.71 2.48 -22.44
N VAL A 499 3.08 3.43 -21.59
CA VAL A 499 4.00 4.52 -21.95
C VAL A 499 5.40 4.11 -21.50
N ARG A 500 6.29 3.92 -22.46
CA ARG A 500 7.69 3.56 -22.23
C ARG A 500 8.55 4.83 -22.26
N ALA A 501 9.32 5.05 -21.20
CA ALA A 501 10.30 6.12 -21.12
C ALA A 501 11.69 5.56 -21.39
N GLU A 502 12.44 6.20 -22.27
CA GLU A 502 13.82 5.86 -22.61
C GLU A 502 14.71 7.07 -22.34
N ARG A 503 15.74 6.86 -21.53
CA ARG A 503 16.79 7.84 -21.27
C ARG A 503 17.98 7.53 -22.16
N SER A 504 18.48 8.57 -22.81
CA SER A 504 19.76 8.51 -23.50
C SER A 504 20.59 9.73 -23.14
N GLY A 505 21.88 9.53 -22.91
CA GLY A 505 22.74 10.61 -22.43
C GLY A 505 24.22 10.38 -22.66
N TRP A 506 24.97 11.45 -22.44
CA TRP A 506 26.42 11.49 -22.45
C TRP A 506 26.90 12.01 -21.10
N ASN A 507 27.62 11.16 -20.36
CA ASN A 507 28.33 11.55 -19.16
C ASN A 507 29.55 12.39 -19.54
N VAL A 508 29.46 13.70 -19.32
CA VAL A 508 30.52 14.65 -19.68
C VAL A 508 31.61 14.62 -18.62
N LEU A 509 32.82 14.25 -19.05
CA LEU A 509 33.94 13.99 -18.16
C LEU A 509 34.27 15.22 -17.30
N GLY A 510 34.32 14.99 -15.98
CA GLY A 510 34.65 16.01 -14.98
C GLY A 510 33.48 16.90 -14.54
N ASN A 511 32.28 16.74 -15.10
CA ASN A 511 31.09 17.49 -14.69
C ASN A 511 29.88 16.55 -14.47
N GLY A 512 28.86 16.60 -15.34
CA GLY A 512 27.62 15.83 -15.21
C GLY A 512 27.13 15.29 -16.56
N THR A 513 25.87 14.86 -16.61
CA THR A 513 25.31 14.23 -17.82
C THR A 513 24.47 15.20 -18.62
N ALA A 514 24.72 15.29 -19.93
CA ALA A 514 23.78 15.85 -20.89
C ALA A 514 22.89 14.73 -21.43
N TYR A 515 21.58 14.80 -21.22
CA TYR A 515 20.67 13.69 -21.53
C TYR A 515 19.29 14.16 -22.00
N VAL A 516 18.55 13.23 -22.61
CA VAL A 516 17.16 13.39 -23.02
C VAL A 516 16.33 12.22 -22.51
N VAL A 517 15.03 12.44 -22.34
CA VAL A 517 14.05 11.39 -22.05
C VAL A 517 12.98 11.43 -23.13
N ASP A 518 12.85 10.33 -23.85
CA ASP A 518 11.87 10.14 -24.91
C ASP A 518 10.76 9.21 -24.39
N LEU A 519 9.50 9.55 -24.65
CA LEU A 519 8.33 8.75 -24.33
C LEU A 519 7.79 8.10 -25.60
N ALA A 520 7.63 6.78 -25.57
CA ALA A 520 7.10 5.99 -26.67
C ALA A 520 5.74 5.39 -26.29
N VAL A 521 4.75 5.59 -27.17
CA VAL A 521 3.42 4.96 -27.10
C VAL A 521 2.93 4.71 -28.53
N ASP A 522 2.29 3.57 -28.81
CA ASP A 522 1.75 3.23 -30.14
C ASP A 522 2.73 3.35 -31.33
N GLY A 523 4.04 3.32 -31.07
CA GLY A 523 5.09 3.51 -32.07
C GLY A 523 5.45 4.97 -32.34
N ASP A 524 4.73 5.92 -31.77
CA ASP A 524 5.08 7.34 -31.77
C ASP A 524 6.05 7.64 -30.62
N VAL A 525 7.10 8.44 -30.91
CA VAL A 525 8.13 8.82 -29.94
C VAL A 525 8.12 10.34 -29.77
N THR A 526 7.99 10.79 -28.52
CA THR A 526 7.95 12.21 -28.15
C THR A 526 9.08 12.53 -27.19
N ARG A 527 9.90 13.54 -27.51
CA ARG A 527 10.92 14.05 -26.59
C ARG A 527 10.26 14.79 -25.42
N SER A 528 10.23 14.14 -24.28
CA SER A 528 9.56 14.66 -23.09
C SER A 528 10.44 15.61 -22.29
N TYR A 529 11.74 15.31 -22.24
CA TYR A 529 12.71 16.12 -21.51
C TYR A 529 14.05 16.24 -22.23
N SER A 530 14.69 17.39 -22.06
CA SER A 530 16.06 17.66 -22.50
C SER A 530 16.78 18.43 -21.42
N SER A 531 17.92 17.91 -20.96
CA SER A 531 18.75 18.60 -19.97
C SER A 531 19.33 19.90 -20.54
N GLY A 532 19.86 20.77 -19.67
CA GLY A 532 20.70 21.87 -20.11
C GLY A 532 22.01 21.38 -20.79
N PRO A 533 22.69 22.24 -21.57
CA PRO A 533 24.04 21.99 -22.04
C PRO A 533 25.02 21.77 -20.89
N VAL A 534 25.89 20.77 -21.00
CA VAL A 534 26.91 20.46 -19.99
C VAL A 534 28.29 20.71 -20.56
N GLY A 535 29.05 21.60 -19.92
CA GLY A 535 30.44 21.87 -20.27
C GLY A 535 31.35 20.71 -19.90
N THR A 536 32.44 20.52 -20.64
CA THR A 536 33.48 19.55 -20.25
C THR A 536 34.40 20.12 -19.16
N GLY A 537 34.90 19.25 -18.28
CA GLY A 537 35.94 19.62 -17.32
C GLY A 537 37.32 19.82 -17.98
N VAL A 538 37.48 19.42 -19.24
CA VAL A 538 38.71 19.58 -20.02
C VAL A 538 38.86 21.02 -20.48
N GLN A 539 40.01 21.63 -20.17
CA GLN A 539 40.30 23.01 -20.52
C GLN A 539 40.93 23.10 -21.91
N PHE A 540 40.36 23.93 -22.79
CA PHE A 540 40.93 24.29 -24.08
C PHE A 540 41.31 25.77 -24.08
N THR A 541 42.46 26.13 -24.64
CA THR A 541 42.90 27.53 -24.69
C THR A 541 41.92 28.37 -25.52
N ASN A 542 41.37 29.43 -24.91
CA ASN A 542 40.39 30.36 -25.49
C ASN A 542 39.09 29.72 -26.00
N ALA A 543 38.82 28.46 -25.65
CA ALA A 543 37.62 27.77 -26.10
C ALA A 543 36.92 27.02 -24.95
N SER A 544 35.59 27.06 -24.94
CA SER A 544 34.77 26.19 -24.10
C SER A 544 34.03 25.18 -24.97
N VAL A 545 33.96 23.94 -24.49
CA VAL A 545 33.29 22.85 -25.19
C VAL A 545 32.17 22.31 -24.31
N GLN A 546 30.98 22.14 -24.88
CA GLN A 546 29.81 21.65 -24.18
C GLN A 546 29.11 20.58 -25.02
N VAL A 547 28.54 19.58 -24.36
CA VAL A 547 27.58 18.67 -24.99
C VAL A 547 26.18 19.19 -24.70
N ALA A 548 25.37 19.36 -25.73
CA ALA A 548 24.01 19.88 -25.60
C ALA A 548 23.02 18.95 -26.30
N PRO A 549 21.91 18.56 -25.65
CA PRO A 549 20.82 17.88 -26.32
C PRO A 549 20.15 18.81 -27.34
N THR A 550 19.54 18.21 -28.36
CA THR A 550 18.71 18.85 -29.39
C THR A 550 17.38 18.10 -29.50
N ASP A 551 16.51 18.41 -30.46
CA ASP A 551 15.27 17.64 -30.68
C ASP A 551 15.53 16.28 -31.36
N GLU A 552 16.64 16.15 -32.10
CA GLU A 552 16.97 14.95 -32.88
C GLU A 552 18.14 14.14 -32.29
N GLY A 553 18.85 14.65 -31.27
CA GLY A 553 20.00 13.96 -30.68
C GLY A 553 20.86 14.87 -29.81
N PHE A 554 22.17 14.88 -30.07
CA PHE A 554 23.14 15.67 -29.31
C PHE A 554 24.06 16.45 -30.25
N THR A 555 24.52 17.62 -29.80
CA THR A 555 25.50 18.45 -30.50
C THR A 555 26.64 18.81 -29.57
N VAL A 556 27.85 18.95 -30.12
CA VAL A 556 28.99 19.53 -29.42
C VAL A 556 29.04 21.01 -29.77
N ARG A 557 28.84 21.87 -28.77
CA ARG A 557 28.94 23.33 -28.88
C ARG A 557 30.35 23.76 -28.50
N ILE A 558 30.99 24.53 -29.37
CA ILE A 558 32.32 25.08 -29.16
C ILE A 558 32.20 26.60 -29.20
N SER A 559 32.54 27.26 -28.10
CA SER A 559 32.58 28.72 -28.02
C SER A 559 34.02 29.19 -28.01
N ASN A 560 34.42 29.98 -28.99
CA ASN A 560 35.77 30.52 -29.13
C ASN A 560 35.70 32.05 -29.35
N ASP A 561 36.42 32.83 -28.54
CA ASP A 561 36.47 34.31 -28.62
C ASP A 561 35.10 35.03 -28.71
N GLY A 562 34.03 34.41 -28.18
CA GLY A 562 32.66 34.96 -28.16
C GLY A 562 31.71 34.39 -29.22
N ASP A 563 32.24 33.69 -30.24
CA ASP A 563 31.44 33.02 -31.26
C ASP A 563 31.19 31.55 -30.87
N THR A 564 29.93 31.10 -30.95
CA THR A 564 29.54 29.72 -30.66
C THR A 564 29.15 28.99 -31.94
N THR A 565 29.90 27.93 -32.27
CA THR A 565 29.57 26.98 -33.34
C THR A 565 29.10 25.66 -32.73
N SER A 566 28.31 24.90 -33.48
CA SER A 566 27.81 23.60 -33.00
C SER A 566 27.87 22.56 -34.12
N VAL A 567 28.20 21.32 -33.74
CA VAL A 567 28.28 20.18 -34.66
C VAL A 567 27.58 18.97 -34.06
N PRO A 568 26.66 18.30 -34.79
CA PRO A 568 26.03 17.08 -34.30
C PRO A 568 27.07 16.05 -33.86
N VAL A 569 26.81 15.37 -32.75
CA VAL A 569 27.64 14.26 -32.29
C VAL A 569 27.69 13.22 -33.41
N PRO A 570 28.89 12.87 -33.93
CA PRO A 570 29.01 11.89 -35.01
C PRO A 570 28.49 10.51 -34.58
N GLU A 571 28.02 9.72 -35.55
CA GLU A 571 27.77 8.30 -35.32
C GLU A 571 29.06 7.56 -34.88
N ALA A 572 28.90 6.36 -34.33
CA ALA A 572 30.00 5.53 -33.88
C ALA A 572 31.06 5.35 -34.99
N ASN A 573 32.32 5.64 -34.65
CA ASN A 573 33.49 5.60 -35.54
C ASN A 573 33.47 6.63 -36.68
N ALA A 574 32.63 7.66 -36.60
CA ALA A 574 32.63 8.80 -37.53
C ALA A 574 33.23 10.07 -36.89
N SER A 575 33.64 11.01 -37.73
CA SER A 575 34.15 12.32 -37.30
C SER A 575 33.53 13.46 -38.10
N ARG A 576 33.49 14.65 -37.50
CA ARG A 576 33.09 15.90 -38.13
C ARG A 576 34.03 17.02 -37.71
N SER A 577 34.44 17.84 -38.66
CA SER A 577 35.27 19.02 -38.40
C SER A 577 34.41 20.25 -38.20
N VAL A 578 34.78 21.09 -37.24
CA VAL A 578 34.18 22.41 -37.00
C VAL A 578 35.30 23.38 -36.61
N ASP A 579 35.51 24.43 -37.39
CA ASP A 579 36.62 25.38 -37.23
C ASP A 579 38.00 24.69 -37.13
N SER A 580 38.72 24.88 -36.02
CA SER A 580 40.02 24.24 -35.72
C SER A 580 39.87 22.93 -34.95
N PHE A 581 38.64 22.46 -34.73
CA PHE A 581 38.32 21.28 -33.94
C PHE A 581 37.84 20.13 -34.82
N VAL A 582 38.16 18.91 -34.41
CA VAL A 582 37.59 17.68 -34.98
C VAL A 582 36.90 16.92 -33.85
N VAL A 583 35.60 16.73 -33.97
CA VAL A 583 34.79 15.92 -33.06
C VAL A 583 34.68 14.52 -33.66
N ARG A 584 34.96 13.49 -32.87
CA ARG A 584 34.89 12.09 -33.27
C ARG A 584 34.22 11.26 -32.19
N THR A 585 33.43 10.29 -32.58
CA THR A 585 32.90 9.28 -31.65
C THR A 585 33.66 7.98 -31.89
N ASP A 586 34.41 7.48 -30.90
CA ASP A 586 35.06 6.16 -30.98
C ASP A 586 34.34 5.19 -30.06
N THR A 587 34.11 3.97 -30.55
CA THR A 587 33.64 2.86 -29.71
C THR A 587 34.84 2.14 -29.11
N THR A 588 34.99 2.18 -27.79
CA THR A 588 36.06 1.47 -27.06
C THR A 588 35.44 0.42 -26.13
N GLY A 589 35.55 -0.85 -26.49
CA GLY A 589 34.83 -1.91 -25.78
C GLY A 589 33.33 -1.84 -26.10
N GLU A 590 32.49 -1.74 -25.07
CA GLU A 590 31.03 -1.59 -25.20
C GLU A 590 30.55 -0.14 -25.05
N VAL A 591 31.47 0.83 -24.93
CA VAL A 591 31.14 2.23 -24.64
C VAL A 591 31.58 3.15 -25.78
N ASP A 592 30.66 3.99 -26.25
CA ASP A 592 30.96 5.08 -27.18
C ASP A 592 31.53 6.29 -26.42
N ARG A 593 32.56 6.93 -26.98
CA ARG A 593 33.22 8.11 -26.39
C ARG A 593 33.30 9.25 -27.39
N ILE A 594 32.96 10.46 -26.95
CA ILE A 594 33.20 11.68 -27.74
C ILE A 594 34.63 12.15 -27.47
N LEU A 595 35.42 12.25 -28.52
CA LEU A 595 36.75 12.84 -28.53
C LEU A 595 36.74 14.14 -29.30
N VAL A 596 37.44 15.13 -28.77
CA VAL A 596 37.68 16.41 -29.44
C VAL A 596 39.18 16.55 -29.69
N SER A 597 39.53 16.88 -30.93
CA SER A 597 40.91 17.08 -31.34
C SER A 597 41.14 18.52 -31.77
N ARG A 598 42.23 19.13 -31.32
CA ARG A 598 42.72 20.46 -31.72
C ARG A 598 44.24 20.43 -31.77
N ASP A 599 44.84 21.00 -32.82
CA ASP A 599 46.31 21.12 -32.98
C ASP A 599 47.08 19.79 -32.78
N GLY A 600 46.49 18.67 -33.19
CA GLY A 600 47.09 17.33 -33.07
C GLY A 600 46.95 16.68 -31.68
N VAL A 601 46.31 17.35 -30.72
CA VAL A 601 45.99 16.80 -29.39
C VAL A 601 44.53 16.32 -29.39
N THR A 602 44.30 15.05 -29.05
CA THR A 602 42.97 14.45 -28.94
C THR A 602 42.67 14.13 -27.49
N VAL A 603 41.51 14.57 -27.00
CA VAL A 603 41.07 14.34 -25.62
C VAL A 603 39.64 13.81 -25.60
N PRO A 604 39.32 12.78 -24.80
CA PRO A 604 37.95 12.39 -24.54
C PRO A 604 37.27 13.47 -23.70
N ILE A 605 36.03 13.82 -24.05
CA ILE A 605 35.25 14.83 -23.32
C ILE A 605 33.96 14.27 -22.71
N ALA A 606 33.43 13.16 -23.23
CA ALA A 606 32.23 12.51 -22.73
C ALA A 606 32.20 11.02 -23.09
N GLU A 607 31.49 10.23 -22.28
CA GLU A 607 31.19 8.81 -22.50
C GLU A 607 29.69 8.62 -22.59
N ARG A 608 29.21 7.74 -23.47
CA ARG A 608 27.78 7.44 -23.57
C ARG A 608 27.30 6.76 -22.30
N GLU A 609 26.12 7.14 -21.80
CA GLU A 609 25.51 6.42 -20.67
C GLU A 609 25.29 4.94 -21.05
N THR A 610 25.57 4.08 -20.08
CA THR A 610 25.33 2.63 -20.14
C THR A 610 24.53 2.24 -18.92
N TYR A 611 23.58 1.31 -19.08
CA TYR A 611 22.63 0.91 -18.05
C TYR A 611 22.69 -0.60 -17.82
#